data_AF-A0A3N5DK58-F1
#
_entry.id   AF-A0A3N5DK58-F1
#
_cell.length_a   1.000
_cell.length_b   1.000
_cell.length_c   1.000
_cell.angle_alpha   90.00
_cell.angle_beta   90.00
_cell.angle_gamma   90.00
#
_symmetry.space_group_name_H-M   'P 1'
#
loop_
_entity.id
_entity.type
_entity.pdbx_description
1 polymer ?
#
loop_
_entity_poly.entity_id
_entity_poly.type
_entity_poly.pdbx_seq_one_letter_code
_entity_poly.pdbx_strand_id
1 'polypeptide(L)'
;MRRIYIKTLFFIAAAGLLALIVYSLIAFVPKPPAKEIDNARVALSKAFKSKADTYSKKLYTEAKANYDSAMVNWRKQNAKFIYFRKFDKVLKFAKLSTNKSKQAVESSNLSSSTYKSKLQDKIVSLNKLVEDITNYFNRYPLPKDTRNSISKGKLYLKEAEIDYSKGHYIPANKKLNDSEDLLSSAYDKAYADLEQYFKYYPVWKKWAESAIKESKQNQSYSILVDKLSKKCYVYYNGIKKYEFDVELGVNWVGVKKKMGDKATPEGNYRIVKKFSGTKYNNALLIDYPNDEDKVRFNHEKAKGLIPQNAKIGYGIEIHGSGGKGVDWTEGCIALEDREMEVIYRIVAVGTPVTIVGSMKNLQQILTR
;
A
#
# COMPACT_ATOMS: atom_id res chain seq x y z
N MET A 1 42.14 -43.13 88.21
CA MET A 1 41.97 -41.93 87.35
C MET A 1 42.75 -41.99 86.03
N ARG A 2 44.03 -42.38 86.00
CA ARG A 2 44.89 -42.42 84.77
C ARG A 2 44.36 -43.29 83.60
N ARG A 3 43.75 -44.45 83.88
CA ARG A 3 43.16 -45.35 82.85
C ARG A 3 41.90 -44.78 82.17
N ILE A 4 41.12 -43.97 82.87
CA ILE A 4 39.92 -43.32 82.31
C ILE A 4 40.36 -42.19 81.37
N TYR A 5 41.36 -41.40 81.79
CA TYR A 5 41.93 -40.30 81.01
C TYR A 5 42.55 -40.75 79.68
N ILE A 6 43.25 -41.88 79.66
CA ILE A 6 43.85 -42.46 78.44
C ILE A 6 42.75 -42.96 77.48
N LYS A 7 41.69 -43.59 78.00
CA LYS A 7 40.55 -44.02 77.18
C LYS A 7 39.81 -42.82 76.57
N THR A 8 39.54 -41.76 77.34
CA THR A 8 38.92 -40.54 76.82
C THR A 8 39.82 -39.84 75.80
N LEU A 9 41.13 -39.79 76.00
CA LEU A 9 42.08 -39.22 75.03
C LEU A 9 42.10 -40.00 73.70
N PHE A 10 42.04 -41.34 73.77
CA PHE A 10 41.95 -42.21 72.60
C PHE A 10 40.62 -42.02 71.84
N PHE A 11 39.49 -41.90 72.55
CA PHE A 11 38.20 -41.59 71.93
C PHE A 11 38.19 -40.22 71.25
N ILE A 12 38.78 -39.19 71.86
CA ILE A 12 38.90 -37.85 71.26
C ILE A 12 39.82 -37.89 70.03
N ALA A 13 40.95 -38.60 70.09
CA ALA A 13 41.87 -38.76 68.96
C ALA A 13 41.23 -39.55 67.81
N ALA A 14 40.51 -40.63 68.12
CA ALA A 14 39.76 -41.40 67.14
C ALA A 14 38.63 -40.58 66.49
N ALA A 15 37.88 -39.80 67.28
CA ALA A 15 36.85 -38.89 66.77
C ALA A 15 37.46 -37.78 65.89
N GLY A 16 38.62 -37.24 66.26
CA GLY A 16 39.37 -36.28 65.45
C GLY A 16 39.87 -36.87 64.13
N LEU A 17 40.37 -38.10 64.14
CA LEU A 17 40.78 -38.83 62.93
C LEU A 17 39.57 -39.11 62.02
N LEU A 18 38.45 -39.53 62.60
CA LEU A 18 37.22 -39.80 61.87
C LEU A 18 36.65 -38.51 61.26
N ALA A 19 36.70 -37.39 61.99
CA ALA A 19 36.34 -36.07 61.48
C ALA A 19 37.26 -35.61 60.33
N LEU A 20 38.57 -35.87 60.43
CA LEU A 20 39.54 -35.59 59.36
C LEU A 20 39.30 -36.46 58.11
N ILE A 21 38.97 -37.74 58.31
CA ILE A 21 38.63 -38.65 57.21
C ILE A 21 37.33 -38.20 56.54
N VAL A 22 36.29 -37.89 57.31
CA VAL A 22 35.01 -37.36 56.78
C VAL A 22 35.21 -36.03 56.07
N TYR A 23 36.00 -35.12 56.64
CA TYR A 23 36.34 -33.84 56.01
C TYR A 23 37.10 -34.05 54.69
N SER A 24 38.11 -34.92 54.67
CA SER A 24 38.87 -35.28 53.47
C SER A 24 37.94 -35.90 52.40
N LEU A 25 37.09 -36.84 52.79
CA LEU A 25 36.09 -37.47 51.91
C LEU A 25 35.13 -36.42 51.31
N ILE A 26 34.75 -35.38 52.03
CA ILE A 26 33.90 -34.31 51.50
C ILE A 26 34.72 -33.33 50.63
N ALA A 27 35.93 -32.97 51.05
CA ALA A 27 36.77 -31.96 50.39
C ALA A 27 37.26 -32.39 49.00
N PHE A 28 37.48 -33.69 48.79
CA PHE A 28 37.91 -34.24 47.50
C PHE A 28 36.76 -34.50 46.51
N VAL A 29 35.49 -34.24 46.88
CA VAL A 29 34.37 -34.38 45.95
C VAL A 29 34.41 -33.26 44.89
N PRO A 30 34.49 -33.60 43.59
CA PRO A 30 34.40 -32.61 42.53
C PRO A 30 33.06 -31.87 42.58
N LYS A 31 33.10 -30.54 42.74
CA LYS A 31 31.89 -29.72 42.79
C LYS A 31 31.21 -29.65 41.41
N PRO A 32 29.90 -29.92 41.30
CA PRO A 32 29.19 -29.81 40.03
C PRO A 32 29.07 -28.33 39.60
N PRO A 33 29.17 -28.02 38.29
CA PRO A 33 29.10 -26.65 37.75
C PRO A 33 27.64 -26.16 37.65
N ALA A 34 26.89 -26.27 38.74
CA ALA A 34 25.46 -25.95 38.76
C ALA A 34 25.19 -24.47 38.44
N LYS A 35 26.05 -23.57 38.92
CA LYS A 35 25.97 -22.14 38.67
C LYS A 35 26.14 -21.81 37.18
N GLU A 36 27.10 -22.44 36.51
CA GLU A 36 27.35 -22.19 35.09
C GLU A 36 26.25 -22.75 34.19
N ILE A 37 25.66 -23.89 34.57
CA ILE A 37 24.49 -24.42 33.86
C ILE A 37 23.28 -23.50 34.06
N ASP A 38 23.07 -23.01 35.28
CA ASP A 38 21.99 -22.06 35.54
C ASP A 38 22.17 -20.75 34.75
N ASN A 39 23.40 -20.21 34.73
CA ASN A 39 23.74 -19.06 33.90
C ASN A 39 23.46 -19.31 32.41
N ALA A 40 23.84 -20.50 31.90
CA ALA A 40 23.59 -20.87 30.51
C ALA A 40 22.09 -20.95 30.20
N ARG A 41 21.30 -21.55 31.11
CA ARG A 41 19.84 -21.65 31.02
C ARG A 41 19.18 -20.27 31.00
N VAL A 42 19.56 -19.40 31.93
CA VAL A 42 19.05 -18.02 32.02
C VAL A 42 19.43 -17.22 30.78
N ALA A 43 20.68 -17.33 30.32
CA ALA A 43 21.15 -16.65 29.11
C ALA A 43 20.38 -17.13 27.86
N LEU A 44 20.16 -18.44 27.71
CA LEU A 44 19.40 -19.01 26.61
C LEU A 44 17.93 -18.56 26.63
N SER A 45 17.32 -18.52 27.82
CA SER A 45 15.96 -17.98 28.00
C SER A 45 15.88 -16.49 27.64
N LYS A 46 16.90 -15.69 28.02
CA LYS A 46 16.99 -14.28 27.62
C LYS A 46 17.11 -14.12 26.11
N ALA A 47 17.93 -14.94 25.45
CA ALA A 47 18.08 -14.95 23.99
C ALA A 47 16.75 -15.30 23.28
N PHE A 48 16.00 -16.25 23.81
CA PHE A 48 14.66 -16.56 23.29
C PHE A 48 13.70 -15.38 23.46
N LYS A 49 13.65 -14.77 24.65
CA LYS A 49 12.80 -13.59 24.92
C LYS A 49 13.15 -12.39 24.03
N SER A 50 14.41 -12.24 23.61
CA SER A 50 14.83 -11.22 22.64
C SER A 50 14.60 -11.62 21.17
N LYS A 51 13.78 -12.66 20.91
CA LYS A 51 13.48 -13.19 19.56
C LYS A 51 14.72 -13.62 18.76
N ALA A 52 15.79 -14.05 19.45
CA ALA A 52 17.03 -14.43 18.78
C ALA A 52 16.89 -15.71 17.95
N ASP A 53 15.91 -16.55 18.25
CA ASP A 53 15.50 -17.68 17.41
C ASP A 53 15.01 -17.25 16.02
N THR A 54 14.52 -16.01 15.89
CA THR A 54 14.06 -15.40 14.64
C THR A 54 15.17 -14.55 14.00
N TYR A 55 15.67 -13.52 14.70
CA TYR A 55 16.59 -12.53 14.11
C TYR A 55 18.07 -12.89 14.22
N SER A 56 18.42 -13.89 15.03
CA SER A 56 19.79 -14.39 15.19
C SER A 56 19.84 -15.93 15.19
N LYS A 57 19.03 -16.54 14.33
CA LYS A 57 18.71 -17.98 14.33
C LYS A 57 19.95 -18.88 14.42
N LYS A 58 21.03 -18.54 13.70
CA LYS A 58 22.29 -19.29 13.74
C LYS A 58 22.91 -19.28 15.15
N LEU A 59 23.14 -18.11 15.74
CA LEU A 59 23.76 -17.98 17.06
C LEU A 59 22.87 -18.59 18.16
N TYR A 60 21.55 -18.42 18.07
CA TYR A 60 20.61 -19.07 18.99
C TYR A 60 20.66 -20.59 18.89
N THR A 61 20.72 -21.15 17.68
CA THR A 61 20.82 -22.59 17.45
C THR A 61 22.13 -23.15 18.00
N GLU A 62 23.25 -22.46 17.76
CA GLU A 62 24.55 -22.80 18.34
C GLU A 62 24.52 -22.75 19.89
N ALA A 63 23.89 -21.72 20.47
CA ALA A 63 23.76 -21.59 21.92
C ALA A 63 22.95 -22.74 22.54
N LYS A 64 21.82 -23.10 21.90
CA LYS A 64 20.98 -24.22 22.30
C LYS A 64 21.71 -25.56 22.19
N ALA A 65 22.39 -25.81 21.08
CA ALA A 65 23.15 -27.05 20.87
C ALA A 65 24.26 -27.21 21.92
N ASN A 66 24.93 -26.11 22.30
CA ASN A 66 25.91 -26.12 23.39
C ASN A 66 25.26 -26.39 24.75
N TYR A 67 24.09 -25.82 25.04
CA TYR A 67 23.36 -26.11 26.28
C TYR A 67 22.96 -27.59 26.37
N ASP A 68 22.39 -28.12 25.28
CA ASP A 68 21.98 -29.52 25.17
C ASP A 68 23.21 -30.44 25.38
N SER A 69 24.35 -30.10 24.77
CA SER A 69 25.63 -30.80 24.98
C SER A 69 26.11 -30.75 26.43
N ALA A 70 25.97 -29.60 27.11
CA ALA A 70 26.31 -29.47 28.52
C ALA A 70 25.43 -30.38 29.39
N MET A 71 24.11 -30.39 29.16
CA MET A 71 23.15 -31.22 29.90
C MET A 71 23.39 -32.72 29.70
N VAL A 72 23.69 -33.16 28.47
CA VAL A 72 24.04 -34.55 28.18
C VAL A 72 25.31 -34.96 28.93
N ASN A 73 26.36 -34.13 28.89
CA ASN A 73 27.59 -34.41 29.62
C ASN A 73 27.37 -34.38 31.14
N TRP A 74 26.52 -33.49 31.65
CA TRP A 74 26.23 -33.40 33.09
C TRP A 74 25.54 -34.66 33.60
N ARG A 75 24.50 -35.12 32.89
CA ARG A 75 23.81 -36.39 33.18
C ARG A 75 24.80 -37.57 33.20
N LYS A 76 25.69 -37.64 32.21
CA LYS A 76 26.72 -38.69 32.13
C LYS A 76 27.69 -38.67 33.32
N GLN A 77 28.08 -37.50 33.84
CA GLN A 77 28.94 -37.44 35.02
C GLN A 77 28.19 -37.74 36.32
N ASN A 78 26.93 -37.33 36.44
CA ASN A 78 26.13 -37.60 37.65
C ASN A 78 25.82 -39.10 37.82
N ALA A 79 25.78 -39.86 36.72
CA ALA A 79 25.67 -41.32 36.73
C ALA A 79 26.93 -42.02 37.26
N LYS A 80 28.08 -41.34 37.32
CA LYS A 80 29.31 -41.90 37.89
C LYS A 80 29.33 -41.75 39.41
N PHE A 81 30.08 -42.64 40.04
CA PHE A 81 30.42 -42.55 41.46
C PHE A 81 31.05 -41.18 41.78
N ILE A 82 30.74 -40.65 42.97
CA ILE A 82 30.89 -39.23 43.31
C ILE A 82 32.32 -38.68 43.15
N TYR A 83 33.34 -39.50 43.40
CA TYR A 83 34.76 -39.11 43.27
C TYR A 83 35.32 -39.18 41.84
N PHE A 84 34.65 -39.88 40.91
CA PHE A 84 35.15 -40.07 39.53
C PHE A 84 34.50 -39.13 38.49
N ARG A 85 33.81 -38.09 38.97
CA ARG A 85 33.11 -37.11 38.12
C ARG A 85 34.09 -36.08 37.56
N LYS A 86 34.01 -35.83 36.24
CA LYS A 86 34.83 -34.82 35.56
C LYS A 86 33.96 -33.83 34.79
N PHE A 87 33.90 -32.59 35.26
CA PHE A 87 32.95 -31.59 34.77
C PHE A 87 33.50 -30.62 33.70
N ASP A 88 34.73 -30.79 33.23
CA ASP A 88 35.38 -29.85 32.29
C ASP A 88 34.58 -29.65 30.99
N LYS A 89 34.06 -30.75 30.42
CA LYS A 89 33.20 -30.68 29.22
C LYS A 89 31.88 -29.96 29.51
N VAL A 90 31.29 -30.21 30.68
CA VAL A 90 30.05 -29.54 31.13
C VAL A 90 30.28 -28.04 31.23
N LEU A 91 31.38 -27.64 31.89
CA LEU A 91 31.77 -26.25 32.07
C LEU A 91 32.04 -25.56 30.72
N LYS A 92 32.79 -26.23 29.83
CA LYS A 92 33.09 -25.71 28.48
C LYS A 92 31.81 -25.42 27.70
N PHE A 93 30.92 -26.41 27.60
CA PHE A 93 29.67 -26.26 26.85
C PHE A 93 28.71 -25.25 27.49
N ALA A 94 28.63 -25.19 28.83
CA ALA A 94 27.83 -24.19 29.53
C ALA A 94 28.33 -22.75 29.27
N LYS A 95 29.65 -22.53 29.32
CA LYS A 95 30.25 -21.22 28.99
C LYS A 95 30.04 -20.85 27.52
N LEU A 96 30.23 -21.79 26.59
CA LEU A 96 29.97 -21.58 25.16
C LEU A 96 28.51 -21.21 24.91
N SER A 97 27.58 -21.93 25.52
CA SER A 97 26.14 -21.62 25.45
C SER A 97 25.85 -20.21 25.97
N THR A 98 26.35 -19.86 27.16
CA THR A 98 26.19 -18.52 27.75
C THR A 98 26.70 -17.41 26.83
N ASN A 99 27.91 -17.56 26.28
CA ASN A 99 28.51 -16.56 25.40
C ASN A 99 27.75 -16.43 24.08
N LYS A 100 27.39 -17.57 23.46
CA LYS A 100 26.61 -17.59 22.23
C LYS A 100 25.21 -17.00 22.43
N SER A 101 24.57 -17.25 23.57
CA SER A 101 23.30 -16.62 23.92
C SER A 101 23.41 -15.10 24.05
N LYS A 102 24.48 -14.58 24.69
CA LYS A 102 24.71 -13.13 24.77
C LYS A 102 24.92 -12.51 23.38
N GLN A 103 25.76 -13.12 22.56
CA GLN A 103 25.96 -12.70 21.16
C GLN A 103 24.65 -12.75 20.35
N ALA A 104 23.83 -13.78 20.57
CA ALA A 104 22.53 -13.92 19.90
C ALA A 104 21.56 -12.81 20.31
N VAL A 105 21.56 -12.37 21.59
CA VAL A 105 20.76 -11.23 22.06
C VAL A 105 21.21 -9.94 21.36
N GLU A 106 22.50 -9.64 21.38
CA GLU A 106 23.06 -8.43 20.77
C GLU A 106 22.79 -8.39 19.26
N SER A 107 23.08 -9.48 18.56
CA SER A 107 22.79 -9.65 17.14
C SER A 107 21.30 -9.55 16.85
N SER A 108 20.43 -10.16 17.66
CA SER A 108 18.98 -10.06 17.50
C SER A 108 18.48 -8.63 17.63
N ASN A 109 18.95 -7.91 18.65
CA ASN A 109 18.57 -6.51 18.87
C ASN A 109 19.00 -5.62 17.70
N LEU A 110 20.26 -5.77 17.24
CA LEU A 110 20.79 -5.01 16.11
C LEU A 110 20.07 -5.34 14.80
N SER A 111 19.88 -6.63 14.50
CA SER A 111 19.16 -7.06 13.31
C SER A 111 17.70 -6.61 13.36
N SER A 112 17.04 -6.67 14.53
CA SER A 112 15.68 -6.20 14.73
C SER A 112 15.57 -4.68 14.58
N SER A 113 16.53 -3.88 15.06
CA SER A 113 16.49 -2.42 14.92
C SER A 113 16.70 -1.99 13.48
N THR A 114 17.68 -2.59 12.79
CA THR A 114 17.93 -2.33 11.37
C THR A 114 16.74 -2.77 10.51
N TYR A 115 16.17 -3.94 10.79
CA TYR A 115 14.97 -4.43 10.10
C TYR A 115 13.78 -3.51 10.37
N LYS A 116 13.56 -3.07 11.62
CA LYS A 116 12.55 -2.09 11.98
C LYS A 116 12.69 -0.79 11.18
N SER A 117 13.90 -0.26 11.02
CA SER A 117 14.15 0.96 10.23
C SER A 117 13.75 0.75 8.77
N LYS A 118 14.22 -0.34 8.15
CA LYS A 118 13.90 -0.66 6.74
C LYS A 118 12.39 -0.78 6.50
N LEU A 119 11.67 -1.41 7.41
CA LEU A 119 10.21 -1.52 7.29
C LEU A 119 9.51 -0.18 7.49
N GLN A 120 10.04 0.69 8.36
CA GLN A 120 9.52 2.05 8.52
C GLN A 120 9.64 2.82 7.21
N ASP A 121 10.83 2.78 6.58
CA ASP A 121 11.07 3.45 5.30
C ASP A 121 10.12 2.91 4.22
N LYS A 122 9.93 1.58 4.18
CA LYS A 122 8.98 0.95 3.25
C LYS A 122 7.53 1.37 3.49
N ILE A 123 7.09 1.46 4.75
CA ILE A 123 5.76 1.95 5.12
C ILE A 123 5.57 3.39 4.66
N VAL A 124 6.58 4.25 4.85
CA VAL A 124 6.54 5.65 4.40
C VAL A 124 6.40 5.71 2.88
N SER A 125 7.22 4.98 2.13
CA SER A 125 7.16 4.94 0.66
C SER A 125 5.82 4.40 0.14
N LEU A 126 5.26 3.36 0.74
CA LEU A 126 3.97 2.81 0.32
C LEU A 126 2.80 3.73 0.66
N ASN A 127 2.84 4.43 1.80
CA ASN A 127 1.85 5.48 2.09
C ASN A 127 1.94 6.63 1.09
N LYS A 128 3.15 7.01 0.68
CA LYS A 128 3.34 8.02 -0.38
C LYS A 128 2.75 7.55 -1.71
N LEU A 129 2.99 6.30 -2.10
CA LEU A 129 2.38 5.72 -3.30
C LEU A 129 0.83 5.71 -3.22
N VAL A 130 0.27 5.40 -2.04
CA VAL A 130 -1.18 5.46 -1.81
C VAL A 130 -1.73 6.88 -1.95
N GLU A 131 -1.00 7.87 -1.45
CA GLU A 131 -1.34 9.29 -1.62
C GLU A 131 -1.34 9.66 -3.11
N ASP A 132 -0.28 9.32 -3.84
CA ASP A 132 -0.15 9.61 -5.27
C ASP A 132 -1.27 8.93 -6.08
N ILE A 133 -1.60 7.66 -5.79
CA ILE A 133 -2.74 6.96 -6.39
C ILE A 133 -4.04 7.73 -6.15
N THR A 134 -4.23 8.23 -4.92
CA THR A 134 -5.47 8.92 -4.54
C THR A 134 -5.54 10.28 -5.22
N ASN A 135 -4.45 11.03 -5.28
CA ASN A 135 -4.41 12.36 -5.91
C ASN A 135 -4.67 12.28 -7.42
N TYR A 136 -4.11 11.29 -8.10
CA TYR A 136 -4.20 11.21 -9.57
C TYR A 136 -5.42 10.42 -10.06
N PHE A 137 -5.85 9.39 -9.32
CA PHE A 137 -6.82 8.42 -9.86
C PHE A 137 -8.13 8.29 -9.08
N ASN A 138 -8.36 9.04 -8.00
CA ASN A 138 -9.60 8.91 -7.21
C ASN A 138 -10.89 9.14 -8.03
N ARG A 139 -10.85 10.05 -9.01
CA ARG A 139 -11.97 10.32 -9.94
C ARG A 139 -11.74 9.77 -11.35
N TYR A 140 -10.65 9.03 -11.56
CA TYR A 140 -10.35 8.40 -12.83
C TYR A 140 -11.04 7.03 -12.91
N PRO A 141 -11.78 6.72 -13.99
CA PRO A 141 -12.54 5.49 -14.13
C PRO A 141 -11.62 4.30 -14.39
N LEU A 142 -11.04 3.77 -13.32
CA LEU A 142 -10.10 2.66 -13.40
C LEU A 142 -10.80 1.32 -13.69
N PRO A 143 -10.14 0.42 -14.46
CA PRO A 143 -10.57 -0.96 -14.61
C PRO A 143 -10.83 -1.63 -13.26
N LYS A 144 -11.83 -2.52 -13.21
CA LYS A 144 -12.26 -3.20 -11.97
C LYS A 144 -11.08 -3.90 -11.28
N ASP A 145 -10.25 -4.60 -12.04
CA ASP A 145 -9.10 -5.33 -11.48
C ASP A 145 -8.07 -4.39 -10.86
N THR A 146 -7.78 -3.25 -11.51
CA THR A 146 -6.90 -2.21 -10.96
C THR A 146 -7.45 -1.65 -9.65
N ARG A 147 -8.75 -1.33 -9.60
CA ARG A 147 -9.41 -0.85 -8.36
C ARG A 147 -9.37 -1.88 -7.24
N ASN A 148 -9.58 -3.15 -7.57
CA ASN A 148 -9.49 -4.25 -6.61
C ASN A 148 -8.08 -4.40 -6.05
N SER A 149 -7.05 -4.34 -6.92
CA SER A 149 -5.65 -4.37 -6.50
C SER A 149 -5.29 -3.21 -5.59
N ILE A 150 -5.71 -1.98 -5.92
CA ILE A 150 -5.51 -0.81 -5.05
C ILE A 150 -6.16 -1.02 -3.69
N SER A 151 -7.43 -1.47 -3.66
CA SER A 151 -8.17 -1.67 -2.42
C SER A 151 -7.52 -2.74 -1.54
N LYS A 152 -7.10 -3.86 -2.14
CA LYS A 152 -6.42 -4.96 -1.44
C LYS A 152 -5.02 -4.57 -0.97
N GLY A 153 -4.27 -3.83 -1.79
CA GLY A 153 -2.96 -3.29 -1.41
C GLY A 153 -3.06 -2.34 -0.21
N LYS A 154 -4.00 -1.39 -0.24
CA LYS A 154 -4.27 -0.49 0.90
C LYS A 154 -4.62 -1.26 2.18
N LEU A 155 -5.42 -2.33 2.07
CA LEU A 155 -5.74 -3.20 3.21
C LEU A 155 -4.49 -3.86 3.79
N TYR A 156 -3.65 -4.48 2.97
CA TYR A 156 -2.41 -5.11 3.44
C TYR A 156 -1.43 -4.10 4.06
N LEU A 157 -1.33 -2.89 3.52
CA LEU A 157 -0.55 -1.82 4.14
C LEU A 157 -1.04 -1.51 5.55
N LYS A 158 -2.36 -1.37 5.75
CA LYS A 158 -2.93 -1.11 7.08
C LYS A 158 -2.72 -2.26 8.06
N GLU A 159 -2.89 -3.50 7.60
CA GLU A 159 -2.58 -4.65 8.43
C GLU A 159 -1.08 -4.74 8.78
N ALA A 160 -0.20 -4.38 7.85
CA ALA A 160 1.24 -4.34 8.08
C ALA A 160 1.65 -3.28 9.10
N GLU A 161 1.07 -2.08 9.04
CA GLU A 161 1.27 -1.01 10.03
C GLU A 161 0.88 -1.47 11.44
N ILE A 162 -0.24 -2.20 11.56
CA ILE A 162 -0.67 -2.80 12.83
C ILE A 162 0.34 -3.83 13.33
N ASP A 163 0.78 -4.77 12.48
CA ASP A 163 1.77 -5.77 12.86
C ASP A 163 3.12 -5.13 13.23
N TYR A 164 3.53 -4.09 12.51
CA TYR A 164 4.73 -3.31 12.79
C TYR A 164 4.65 -2.65 14.17
N SER A 165 3.52 -2.00 14.50
CA SER A 165 3.31 -1.35 15.81
C SER A 165 3.37 -2.33 16.98
N LYS A 166 2.97 -3.59 16.76
CA LYS A 166 3.05 -4.69 17.74
C LYS A 166 4.44 -5.34 17.83
N GLY A 167 5.41 -4.89 17.03
CA GLY A 167 6.74 -5.51 16.95
C GLY A 167 6.75 -6.87 16.25
N HIS A 168 5.76 -7.15 15.41
CA HIS A 168 5.65 -8.35 14.56
C HIS A 168 6.22 -8.07 13.17
N TYR A 169 7.52 -7.80 13.10
CA TYR A 169 8.14 -7.31 11.86
C TYR A 169 8.13 -8.31 10.69
N ILE A 170 8.21 -9.62 10.94
CA ILE A 170 8.21 -10.62 9.85
C ILE A 170 6.82 -10.71 9.18
N PRO A 171 5.70 -10.89 9.93
CA PRO A 171 4.36 -10.76 9.37
C PRO A 171 4.12 -9.41 8.68
N ALA A 172 4.57 -8.31 9.27
CA ALA A 172 4.46 -6.98 8.68
C ALA A 172 5.17 -6.91 7.32
N ASN A 173 6.41 -7.37 7.22
CA ASN A 173 7.16 -7.34 5.97
C ASN A 173 6.51 -8.17 4.86
N LYS A 174 5.94 -9.34 5.18
CA LYS A 174 5.21 -10.14 4.20
C LYS A 174 4.05 -9.34 3.60
N LYS A 175 3.24 -8.74 4.45
CA LYS A 175 2.12 -7.88 4.03
C LYS A 175 2.57 -6.62 3.28
N LEU A 176 3.71 -6.04 3.66
CA LEU A 176 4.30 -4.90 2.92
C LEU A 176 4.74 -5.30 1.51
N ASN A 177 5.31 -6.50 1.33
CA ASN A 177 5.63 -7.01 0.00
C ASN A 177 4.36 -7.25 -0.83
N ASP A 178 3.37 -7.94 -0.26
CA ASP A 178 2.09 -8.19 -0.92
C ASP A 178 1.38 -6.86 -1.29
N SER A 179 1.47 -5.85 -0.42
CA SER A 179 0.97 -4.50 -0.66
C SER A 179 1.73 -3.79 -1.78
N GLU A 180 3.07 -3.86 -1.79
CA GLU A 180 3.91 -3.23 -2.80
C GLU A 180 3.62 -3.78 -4.19
N ASP A 181 3.59 -5.11 -4.33
CA ASP A 181 3.32 -5.77 -5.62
C ASP A 181 1.96 -5.32 -6.19
N LEU A 182 0.94 -5.26 -5.34
CA LEU A 182 -0.41 -4.83 -5.74
C LEU A 182 -0.49 -3.35 -6.09
N LEU A 183 0.08 -2.48 -5.25
CA LEU A 183 -0.02 -1.03 -5.42
C LEU A 183 0.84 -0.54 -6.59
N SER A 184 2.09 -1.00 -6.70
CA SER A 184 2.98 -0.61 -7.79
C SER A 184 2.46 -1.10 -9.13
N SER A 185 2.04 -2.37 -9.23
CA SER A 185 1.44 -2.88 -10.47
C SER A 185 0.16 -2.15 -10.85
N ALA A 186 -0.68 -1.78 -9.88
CA ALA A 186 -1.89 -1.04 -10.16
C ALA A 186 -1.60 0.41 -10.57
N TYR A 187 -0.64 1.06 -9.94
CA TYR A 187 -0.17 2.40 -10.30
C TYR A 187 0.38 2.41 -11.72
N ASP A 188 1.28 1.49 -12.07
CA ASP A 188 1.88 1.42 -13.40
C ASP A 188 0.81 1.24 -14.48
N LYS A 189 -0.18 0.37 -14.25
CA LYS A 189 -1.30 0.17 -15.19
C LYS A 189 -2.17 1.42 -15.32
N ALA A 190 -2.51 2.07 -14.21
CA ALA A 190 -3.31 3.30 -14.21
C ALA A 190 -2.59 4.46 -14.90
N TYR A 191 -1.29 4.59 -14.62
CA TYR A 191 -0.42 5.60 -15.19
C TYR A 191 -0.23 5.38 -16.70
N ALA A 192 0.01 4.15 -17.15
CA ALA A 192 0.11 3.83 -18.57
C ALA A 192 -1.20 4.14 -19.34
N ASP A 193 -2.36 3.87 -18.74
CA ASP A 193 -3.66 4.23 -19.32
C ASP A 193 -3.82 5.76 -19.42
N LEU A 194 -3.45 6.49 -18.37
CA LEU A 194 -3.44 7.96 -18.38
C LEU A 194 -2.48 8.53 -19.43
N GLU A 195 -1.26 8.02 -19.52
CA GLU A 195 -0.30 8.43 -20.56
C GLU A 195 -0.84 8.18 -21.97
N GLN A 196 -1.44 7.02 -22.19
CA GLN A 196 -2.06 6.68 -23.46
C GLN A 196 -3.20 7.65 -23.79
N TYR A 197 -4.01 8.03 -22.81
CA TYR A 197 -5.06 9.03 -22.97
C TYR A 197 -4.48 10.40 -23.35
N PHE A 198 -3.40 10.82 -22.72
CA PHE A 198 -2.74 12.09 -22.96
C PHE A 198 -2.03 12.21 -24.33
N LYS A 199 -1.90 11.13 -25.10
CA LYS A 199 -1.45 11.21 -26.51
C LYS A 199 -2.36 12.09 -27.38
N TYR A 200 -3.62 12.27 -26.99
CA TYR A 200 -4.58 13.14 -27.69
C TYR A 200 -4.49 14.62 -27.27
N TYR A 201 -3.66 14.97 -26.27
CA TYR A 201 -3.54 16.35 -25.77
C TYR A 201 -3.29 17.41 -26.85
N PRO A 202 -2.44 17.21 -27.88
CA PRO A 202 -2.26 18.21 -28.92
C PRO A 202 -3.55 18.55 -29.68
N VAL A 203 -4.42 17.56 -29.89
CA VAL A 203 -5.73 17.74 -30.55
C VAL A 203 -6.67 18.51 -29.64
N TRP A 204 -6.76 18.12 -28.36
CA TRP A 204 -7.57 18.82 -27.36
C TRP A 204 -7.16 20.27 -27.19
N LYS A 205 -5.86 20.55 -27.10
CA LYS A 205 -5.33 21.91 -27.01
C LYS A 205 -5.77 22.76 -28.20
N LYS A 206 -5.63 22.22 -29.42
CA LYS A 206 -6.07 22.90 -30.65
C LYS A 206 -7.57 23.18 -30.63
N TRP A 207 -8.40 22.22 -30.25
CA TRP A 207 -9.86 22.42 -30.14
C TRP A 207 -10.22 23.48 -29.10
N ALA A 208 -9.63 23.41 -27.90
CA ALA A 208 -9.85 24.40 -26.85
C ALA A 208 -9.49 25.82 -27.29
N GLU A 209 -8.30 26.00 -27.87
CA GLU A 209 -7.84 27.30 -28.39
C GLU A 209 -8.75 27.81 -29.51
N SER A 210 -9.23 26.91 -30.38
CA SER A 210 -10.13 27.25 -31.48
C SER A 210 -11.51 27.70 -30.97
N ALA A 211 -12.06 27.04 -29.96
CA ALA A 211 -13.34 27.40 -29.35
C ALA A 211 -13.31 28.79 -28.68
N ILE A 212 -12.20 29.13 -28.02
CA ILE A 212 -11.98 30.44 -27.40
C ILE A 212 -11.81 31.52 -28.49
N LYS A 213 -11.06 31.20 -29.54
CA LYS A 213 -10.85 32.10 -30.68
C LYS A 213 -12.15 32.38 -31.43
N GLU A 214 -12.98 31.36 -31.70
CA GLU A 214 -14.29 31.51 -32.35
C GLU A 214 -15.21 32.41 -31.53
N SER A 215 -15.27 32.22 -30.20
CA SER A 215 -16.02 33.10 -29.29
C SER A 215 -15.57 34.56 -29.39
N LYS A 216 -14.25 34.80 -29.50
CA LYS A 216 -13.69 36.15 -29.65
C LYS A 216 -14.06 36.78 -31.00
N GLN A 217 -13.89 36.04 -32.09
CA GLN A 217 -14.14 36.55 -33.44
C GLN A 217 -15.62 36.86 -33.68
N ASN A 218 -16.50 36.01 -33.15
CA ASN A 218 -17.95 36.14 -33.34
C ASN A 218 -18.63 36.95 -32.25
N GLN A 219 -17.87 37.43 -31.24
CA GLN A 219 -18.40 38.12 -30.05
C GLN A 219 -19.58 37.37 -29.40
N SER A 220 -19.47 36.04 -29.36
CA SER A 220 -20.55 35.13 -28.99
C SER A 220 -20.15 34.20 -27.84
N TYR A 221 -21.14 33.51 -27.28
CA TYR A 221 -20.92 32.50 -26.26
C TYR A 221 -20.38 31.19 -26.87
N SER A 222 -19.47 30.53 -26.16
CA SER A 222 -19.09 29.13 -26.39
C SER A 222 -18.95 28.37 -25.08
N ILE A 223 -19.22 27.07 -25.11
CA ILE A 223 -19.05 26.16 -23.97
C ILE A 223 -17.81 25.30 -24.20
N LEU A 224 -16.97 25.15 -23.18
CA LEU A 224 -15.83 24.25 -23.18
C LEU A 224 -15.90 23.34 -21.95
N VAL A 225 -15.91 22.03 -22.17
CA VAL A 225 -15.89 21.03 -21.10
C VAL A 225 -14.52 20.36 -21.04
N ASP A 226 -13.88 20.42 -19.89
CA ASP A 226 -12.63 19.71 -19.58
C ASP A 226 -12.96 18.50 -18.69
N LYS A 227 -12.83 17.29 -19.27
CA LYS A 227 -13.29 16.08 -18.62
C LYS A 227 -12.46 15.66 -17.41
N LEU A 228 -11.14 15.81 -17.48
CA LEU A 228 -10.23 15.41 -16.40
C LEU A 228 -10.36 16.33 -15.19
N SER A 229 -10.47 17.64 -15.41
CA SER A 229 -10.66 18.62 -14.33
C SER A 229 -12.10 18.68 -13.82
N LYS A 230 -13.05 18.06 -14.52
CA LYS A 230 -14.49 18.07 -14.20
C LYS A 230 -15.06 19.48 -14.20
N LYS A 231 -14.67 20.28 -15.18
CA LYS A 231 -15.11 21.67 -15.31
C LYS A 231 -15.82 21.93 -16.63
N CYS A 232 -16.86 22.74 -16.55
CA CYS A 232 -17.49 23.40 -17.68
C CYS A 232 -17.19 24.90 -17.61
N TYR A 233 -16.57 25.41 -18.67
CA TYR A 233 -16.25 26.82 -18.83
C TYR A 233 -17.16 27.44 -19.88
N VAL A 234 -17.69 28.62 -19.59
CA VAL A 234 -18.46 29.41 -20.57
C VAL A 234 -17.68 30.66 -20.93
N TYR A 235 -17.36 30.80 -22.21
CA TYR A 235 -16.64 31.94 -22.76
C TYR A 235 -17.60 32.90 -23.46
N TYR A 236 -17.28 34.19 -23.42
CA TYR A 236 -17.91 35.24 -24.22
C TYR A 236 -16.83 36.20 -24.70
N ASN A 237 -16.78 36.47 -26.00
CA ASN A 237 -15.75 37.30 -26.62
C ASN A 237 -14.31 36.81 -26.25
N GLY A 238 -14.13 35.49 -26.18
CA GLY A 238 -12.86 34.85 -25.79
C GLY A 238 -12.48 34.99 -24.32
N ILE A 239 -13.33 35.58 -23.48
CA ILE A 239 -13.10 35.75 -22.03
C ILE A 239 -13.95 34.73 -21.27
N LYS A 240 -13.33 33.97 -20.36
CA LYS A 240 -14.05 33.06 -19.46
C LYS A 240 -14.98 33.88 -18.56
N LYS A 241 -16.30 33.65 -18.67
CA LYS A 241 -17.33 34.32 -17.87
C LYS A 241 -17.78 33.46 -16.69
N TYR A 242 -17.87 32.15 -16.90
CA TYR A 242 -18.31 31.21 -15.90
C TYR A 242 -17.43 29.96 -15.88
N GLU A 243 -17.36 29.35 -14.71
CA GLU A 243 -16.71 28.08 -14.44
C GLU A 243 -17.60 27.31 -13.46
N PHE A 244 -17.97 26.09 -13.84
CA PHE A 244 -18.86 25.22 -13.07
C PHE A 244 -18.26 23.83 -12.96
N ASP A 245 -18.58 23.12 -11.88
CA ASP A 245 -18.28 21.70 -11.75
C ASP A 245 -19.23 20.88 -12.63
N VAL A 246 -18.75 19.75 -13.14
CA VAL A 246 -19.57 18.82 -13.92
C VAL A 246 -19.41 17.38 -13.50
N GLU A 247 -20.48 16.63 -13.69
CA GLU A 247 -20.50 15.17 -13.58
C GLU A 247 -20.69 14.58 -14.97
N LEU A 248 -19.92 13.55 -15.28
CA LEU A 248 -19.84 12.97 -16.62
C LEU A 248 -20.38 11.54 -16.63
N GLY A 249 -20.19 10.89 -17.78
CA GLY A 249 -20.39 9.46 -17.90
C GLY A 249 -19.48 8.69 -16.94
N VAL A 250 -19.97 7.59 -16.37
CA VAL A 250 -19.17 6.76 -15.44
C VAL A 250 -17.89 6.20 -16.07
N ASN A 251 -17.81 6.17 -17.40
CA ASN A 251 -16.65 5.76 -18.18
C ASN A 251 -16.18 6.92 -19.07
N TRP A 252 -16.09 8.12 -18.51
CA TRP A 252 -15.84 9.35 -19.26
C TRP A 252 -14.49 9.41 -19.96
N VAL A 253 -13.51 8.58 -19.62
CA VAL A 253 -12.17 8.61 -20.25
C VAL A 253 -12.24 8.12 -21.69
N GLY A 254 -11.52 8.80 -22.57
CA GLY A 254 -11.47 8.47 -23.98
C GLY A 254 -12.68 8.99 -24.77
N VAL A 255 -12.65 8.75 -26.07
CA VAL A 255 -13.71 9.15 -26.98
C VAL A 255 -14.86 8.15 -26.92
N LYS A 256 -16.11 8.63 -26.99
CA LYS A 256 -17.30 7.79 -27.12
C LYS A 256 -17.26 7.01 -28.43
N LYS A 257 -17.36 5.68 -28.33
CA LYS A 257 -17.22 4.72 -29.44
C LYS A 257 -18.54 4.07 -29.84
N LYS A 258 -19.45 3.84 -28.88
CA LYS A 258 -20.72 3.16 -29.15
C LYS A 258 -21.79 3.43 -28.10
N MET A 259 -23.04 3.18 -28.45
CA MET A 259 -24.17 3.16 -27.53
C MET A 259 -23.87 2.25 -26.33
N GLY A 260 -24.12 2.76 -25.11
CA GLY A 260 -23.95 2.02 -23.86
C GLY A 260 -22.52 1.92 -23.33
N ASP A 261 -21.52 2.54 -23.96
CA ASP A 261 -20.14 2.59 -23.42
C ASP A 261 -19.96 3.55 -22.22
N LYS A 262 -21.01 4.33 -21.93
CA LYS A 262 -21.08 5.34 -20.85
C LYS A 262 -19.95 6.38 -20.88
N ALA A 263 -19.33 6.59 -22.04
CA ALA A 263 -18.37 7.66 -22.25
C ALA A 263 -19.09 8.97 -22.63
N THR A 264 -18.58 10.08 -22.09
CA THR A 264 -18.87 11.42 -22.58
C THR A 264 -17.98 11.69 -23.80
N PRO A 265 -18.56 12.09 -24.95
CA PRO A 265 -17.79 12.25 -26.18
C PRO A 265 -16.72 13.34 -26.07
N GLU A 266 -15.74 13.32 -26.98
CA GLU A 266 -14.74 14.38 -27.15
C GLU A 266 -14.81 14.86 -28.60
N GLY A 267 -14.79 16.16 -28.79
CA GLY A 267 -14.97 16.77 -30.11
C GLY A 267 -15.56 18.17 -30.04
N ASN A 268 -15.88 18.70 -31.22
CA ASN A 268 -16.57 19.98 -31.38
C ASN A 268 -18.00 19.72 -31.82
N TYR A 269 -18.93 20.31 -31.08
CA TYR A 269 -20.36 20.11 -31.19
C TYR A 269 -21.08 21.45 -31.22
N ARG A 270 -22.38 21.42 -31.50
CA ARG A 270 -23.28 22.57 -31.41
C ARG A 270 -24.55 22.19 -30.68
N ILE A 271 -25.11 23.15 -29.95
CA ILE A 271 -26.45 22.98 -29.36
C ILE A 271 -27.47 22.96 -30.50
N VAL A 272 -28.22 21.86 -30.63
CA VAL A 272 -29.27 21.72 -31.67
C VAL A 272 -30.66 21.92 -31.12
N LYS A 273 -30.86 21.73 -29.81
CA LYS A 273 -32.16 21.91 -29.17
C LYS A 273 -32.01 22.27 -27.69
N LYS A 274 -32.99 23.03 -27.19
CA LYS A 274 -33.11 23.40 -25.78
C LYS A 274 -34.41 22.82 -25.24
N PHE A 275 -34.36 22.22 -24.05
CA PHE A 275 -35.51 21.68 -23.34
C PHE A 275 -35.60 22.28 -21.94
N SER A 276 -36.82 22.55 -21.49
CA SER A 276 -37.12 22.99 -20.12
C SER A 276 -38.19 22.08 -19.53
N GLY A 277 -38.27 22.00 -18.19
CA GLY A 277 -39.24 21.16 -17.50
C GLY A 277 -39.07 19.65 -17.74
N THR A 278 -37.85 19.21 -18.09
CA THR A 278 -37.53 17.80 -18.24
C THR A 278 -37.35 17.12 -16.88
N LYS A 279 -37.21 15.78 -16.86
CA LYS A 279 -36.79 15.06 -15.65
C LYS A 279 -35.41 15.47 -15.11
N TYR A 280 -34.62 16.21 -15.89
CA TYR A 280 -33.32 16.76 -15.52
C TYR A 280 -33.35 18.30 -15.44
N ASN A 281 -34.54 18.87 -15.20
CA ASN A 281 -34.80 20.30 -15.25
C ASN A 281 -34.56 20.90 -16.66
N ASN A 282 -33.50 21.67 -16.84
CA ASN A 282 -33.10 22.25 -18.13
C ASN A 282 -32.07 21.36 -18.83
N ALA A 283 -32.20 21.20 -20.15
CA ALA A 283 -31.28 20.40 -20.96
C ALA A 283 -30.98 21.05 -22.32
N LEU A 284 -29.75 20.86 -22.80
CA LEU A 284 -29.25 21.31 -24.08
C LEU A 284 -28.75 20.08 -24.86
N LEU A 285 -29.44 19.75 -25.95
CA LEU A 285 -29.03 18.65 -26.83
C LEU A 285 -27.88 19.11 -27.71
N ILE A 286 -26.80 18.36 -27.75
CA ILE A 286 -25.71 18.55 -28.70
C ILE A 286 -25.91 17.68 -29.95
N ASP A 287 -25.29 18.05 -31.07
CA ASP A 287 -25.32 17.32 -32.34
C ASP A 287 -24.49 16.02 -32.36
N TYR A 288 -24.33 15.34 -31.21
CA TYR A 288 -23.74 14.01 -31.18
C TYR A 288 -24.76 12.94 -31.64
N PRO A 289 -24.42 12.06 -32.60
CA PRO A 289 -23.16 12.02 -33.35
C PRO A 289 -23.14 12.98 -34.54
N ASN A 290 -22.07 13.73 -34.69
CA ASN A 290 -21.82 14.58 -35.85
C ASN A 290 -21.09 13.79 -36.96
N ASP A 291 -20.68 14.45 -38.05
CA ASP A 291 -20.03 13.75 -39.17
C ASP A 291 -18.66 13.17 -38.82
N GLU A 292 -17.87 13.83 -37.97
CA GLU A 292 -16.60 13.29 -37.46
C GLU A 292 -16.82 12.03 -36.62
N ASP A 293 -17.87 12.02 -35.79
CA ASP A 293 -18.25 10.84 -35.00
C ASP A 293 -18.68 9.67 -35.88
N LYS A 294 -19.47 9.93 -36.93
CA LYS A 294 -19.90 8.91 -37.89
C LYS A 294 -18.73 8.30 -38.64
N VAL A 295 -17.79 9.14 -39.12
CA VAL A 295 -16.56 8.69 -39.78
C VAL A 295 -15.73 7.82 -38.85
N ARG A 296 -15.49 8.27 -37.62
CA ARG A 296 -14.73 7.52 -36.63
C ARG A 296 -15.40 6.19 -36.28
N PHE A 297 -16.71 6.19 -36.05
CA PHE A 297 -17.50 4.99 -35.75
C PHE A 297 -17.39 3.95 -36.86
N ASN A 298 -17.59 4.36 -38.12
CA ASN A 298 -17.51 3.46 -39.28
C ASN A 298 -16.10 2.88 -39.43
N HIS A 299 -15.06 3.69 -39.20
CA HIS A 299 -13.66 3.23 -39.24
C HIS A 299 -13.33 2.22 -38.14
N GLU A 300 -13.72 2.49 -36.88
CA GLU A 300 -13.50 1.56 -35.78
C GLU A 300 -14.25 0.24 -35.99
N LYS A 301 -15.46 0.31 -36.55
CA LYS A 301 -16.27 -0.85 -36.91
C LYS A 301 -15.62 -1.65 -38.03
N ALA A 302 -15.12 -1.00 -39.09
CA ALA A 302 -14.41 -1.67 -40.19
C ALA A 302 -13.13 -2.36 -39.73
N LYS A 303 -12.43 -1.79 -38.74
CA LYS A 303 -11.23 -2.39 -38.13
C LYS A 303 -11.50 -3.47 -37.08
N GLY A 304 -12.76 -3.75 -36.76
CA GLY A 304 -13.13 -4.71 -35.71
C GLY A 304 -12.80 -4.25 -34.28
N LEU A 305 -12.54 -2.94 -34.08
CA LEU A 305 -12.28 -2.36 -32.75
C LEU A 305 -13.57 -2.23 -31.92
N ILE A 306 -14.72 -2.24 -32.60
CA ILE A 306 -16.05 -2.34 -31.99
C ILE A 306 -16.87 -3.45 -32.68
N PRO A 307 -17.88 -4.04 -32.00
CA PRO A 307 -18.70 -5.09 -32.59
C PRO A 307 -19.40 -4.69 -33.89
N GLN A 308 -19.57 -5.61 -34.83
CA GLN A 308 -20.25 -5.34 -36.11
C GLN A 308 -21.73 -4.98 -35.95
N ASN A 309 -22.39 -5.40 -34.86
CA ASN A 309 -23.75 -5.01 -34.54
C ASN A 309 -23.84 -3.76 -33.65
N ALA A 310 -22.70 -3.10 -33.35
CA ALA A 310 -22.70 -1.89 -32.56
C ALA A 310 -23.53 -0.78 -33.23
N LYS A 311 -24.14 0.06 -32.39
CA LYS A 311 -24.82 1.30 -32.78
C LYS A 311 -24.03 2.48 -32.21
N ILE A 312 -23.99 3.59 -32.94
CA ILE A 312 -23.24 4.79 -32.55
C ILE A 312 -23.81 5.47 -31.29
N GLY A 313 -25.14 5.42 -31.11
CA GLY A 313 -25.83 6.12 -30.03
C GLY A 313 -26.26 7.53 -30.44
N TYR A 314 -26.92 8.24 -29.53
CA TYR A 314 -27.49 9.58 -29.72
C TYR A 314 -27.86 10.18 -28.35
N GLY A 315 -28.38 11.41 -28.34
CA GLY A 315 -29.04 11.98 -27.16
C GLY A 315 -28.09 12.42 -26.05
N ILE A 316 -26.91 12.90 -26.41
CA ILE A 316 -25.97 13.48 -25.44
C ILE A 316 -26.42 14.92 -25.14
N GLU A 317 -26.56 15.22 -23.86
CA GLU A 317 -27.09 16.49 -23.39
C GLU A 317 -26.16 17.12 -22.35
N ILE A 318 -26.18 18.45 -22.28
CA ILE A 318 -25.76 19.21 -21.11
C ILE A 318 -27.02 19.53 -20.31
N HIS A 319 -27.14 19.03 -19.08
CA HIS A 319 -28.39 19.13 -18.33
C HIS A 319 -28.17 19.42 -16.83
N GLY A 320 -29.27 19.74 -16.12
CA GLY A 320 -29.29 19.96 -14.68
C GLY A 320 -29.22 18.67 -13.87
N SER A 321 -29.70 18.68 -12.63
CA SER A 321 -29.73 17.50 -11.74
C SER A 321 -28.35 16.85 -11.45
N GLY A 322 -27.27 17.62 -11.62
CA GLY A 322 -25.94 17.30 -11.12
C GLY A 322 -25.79 17.60 -9.62
N GLY A 323 -24.53 17.73 -9.16
CA GLY A 323 -24.23 18.02 -7.75
C GLY A 323 -24.29 16.80 -6.82
N LYS A 324 -24.18 15.59 -7.37
CA LYS A 324 -24.14 14.31 -6.62
C LYS A 324 -22.77 13.98 -6.04
N GLY A 325 -21.71 14.68 -6.47
CA GLY A 325 -20.33 14.46 -6.08
C GLY A 325 -19.63 13.29 -6.79
N VAL A 326 -20.26 12.67 -7.80
CA VAL A 326 -19.73 11.50 -8.51
C VAL A 326 -20.20 11.47 -9.97
N ASP A 327 -19.38 10.94 -10.88
CA ASP A 327 -19.81 10.69 -12.25
C ASP A 327 -20.90 9.60 -12.28
N TRP A 328 -22.02 9.86 -12.92
CA TRP A 328 -23.19 8.96 -12.91
C TRP A 328 -23.94 8.86 -14.23
N THR A 329 -23.67 9.73 -15.19
CA THR A 329 -24.45 9.78 -16.44
C THR A 329 -24.09 8.60 -17.36
N GLU A 330 -24.84 8.43 -18.45
CA GLU A 330 -24.50 7.48 -19.52
C GLU A 330 -23.72 8.13 -20.68
N GLY A 331 -23.23 9.36 -20.48
CA GLY A 331 -22.45 10.12 -21.44
C GLY A 331 -22.78 11.61 -21.47
N CYS A 332 -23.89 12.03 -20.87
CA CYS A 332 -24.25 13.44 -20.71
C CYS A 332 -23.30 14.20 -19.76
N ILE A 333 -23.41 15.52 -19.78
CA ILE A 333 -22.70 16.44 -18.88
C ILE A 333 -23.74 17.03 -17.93
N ALA A 334 -23.68 16.67 -16.65
CA ALA A 334 -24.61 17.15 -15.64
C ALA A 334 -24.00 18.28 -14.81
N LEU A 335 -24.76 19.35 -14.63
CA LEU A 335 -24.46 20.51 -13.78
C LEU A 335 -25.48 20.63 -12.66
N GLU A 336 -25.16 21.38 -11.61
CA GLU A 336 -26.20 21.77 -10.66
C GLU A 336 -27.27 22.61 -11.34
N ASP A 337 -28.53 22.48 -10.89
CA ASP A 337 -29.67 23.14 -11.54
C ASP A 337 -29.49 24.67 -11.65
N ARG A 338 -28.97 25.30 -10.60
CA ARG A 338 -28.67 26.75 -10.58
C ARG A 338 -27.65 27.17 -11.63
N GLU A 339 -26.64 26.34 -11.89
CA GLU A 339 -25.59 26.61 -12.87
C GLU A 339 -26.16 26.41 -14.28
N MET A 340 -26.94 25.34 -14.45
CA MET A 340 -27.64 25.03 -15.69
C MET A 340 -28.62 26.16 -16.08
N GLU A 341 -29.33 26.77 -15.13
CA GLU A 341 -30.18 27.94 -15.38
C GLU A 341 -29.41 29.16 -15.91
N VAL A 342 -28.17 29.38 -15.46
CA VAL A 342 -27.31 30.44 -16.00
C VAL A 342 -26.97 30.13 -17.45
N ILE A 343 -26.46 28.93 -17.74
CA ILE A 343 -26.09 28.52 -19.09
C ILE A 343 -27.31 28.59 -20.02
N TYR A 344 -28.44 28.02 -19.58
CA TYR A 344 -29.66 27.95 -20.38
C TYR A 344 -30.17 29.32 -20.81
N ARG A 345 -29.99 30.37 -20.00
CA ARG A 345 -30.40 31.73 -20.36
C ARG A 345 -29.49 32.40 -21.39
N ILE A 346 -28.19 32.12 -21.34
CA ILE A 346 -27.19 32.87 -22.14
C ILE A 346 -26.85 32.21 -23.48
N VAL A 347 -27.04 30.89 -23.62
CA VAL A 347 -26.71 30.16 -24.86
C VAL A 347 -27.92 29.98 -25.79
N ALA A 348 -27.66 29.86 -27.08
CA ALA A 348 -28.68 29.68 -28.12
C ALA A 348 -28.45 28.36 -28.89
N VAL A 349 -29.44 27.98 -29.71
CA VAL A 349 -29.23 26.94 -30.73
C VAL A 349 -28.13 27.43 -31.68
N GLY A 350 -27.18 26.55 -32.00
CA GLY A 350 -25.99 26.83 -32.78
C GLY A 350 -24.76 27.21 -31.95
N THR A 351 -24.92 27.52 -30.65
CA THR A 351 -23.79 27.82 -29.76
C THR A 351 -22.78 26.65 -29.76
N PRO A 352 -21.48 26.92 -30.01
CA PRO A 352 -20.44 25.90 -30.00
C PRO A 352 -20.26 25.26 -28.61
N VAL A 353 -20.02 23.95 -28.61
CA VAL A 353 -19.68 23.14 -27.43
C VAL A 353 -18.44 22.32 -27.77
N THR A 354 -17.33 22.58 -27.10
CA THR A 354 -16.09 21.81 -27.27
C THR A 354 -15.85 20.95 -26.03
N ILE A 355 -15.68 19.65 -26.22
CA ILE A 355 -15.40 18.70 -25.13
C ILE A 355 -14.01 18.12 -25.33
N VAL A 356 -13.14 18.31 -24.34
CA VAL A 356 -11.74 17.88 -24.38
C VAL A 356 -11.41 16.98 -23.19
N GLY A 357 -10.42 16.11 -23.36
CA GLY A 357 -9.93 15.29 -22.25
C GLY A 357 -9.29 16.12 -21.14
N SER A 358 -8.43 17.08 -21.49
CA SER A 358 -7.80 18.01 -20.56
C SER A 358 -7.30 19.26 -21.30
N MET A 359 -7.41 20.43 -20.65
CA MET A 359 -6.79 21.70 -21.08
C MET A 359 -5.34 21.84 -20.60
N LYS A 360 -4.91 21.00 -19.66
CA LYS A 360 -3.53 20.97 -19.14
C LYS A 360 -2.80 19.75 -19.68
N ASN A 361 -1.50 19.85 -19.90
CA ASN A 361 -0.68 18.71 -20.30
C ASN A 361 -0.44 17.76 -19.12
N LEU A 362 0.07 16.56 -19.40
CA LEU A 362 0.28 15.53 -18.38
C LEU A 362 1.23 16.01 -17.27
N GLN A 363 2.35 16.65 -17.62
CA GLN A 363 3.31 17.15 -16.64
C GLN A 363 2.65 18.11 -15.64
N GLN A 364 1.81 19.04 -16.11
CA GLN A 364 1.06 19.98 -15.27
C GLN A 364 0.01 19.30 -14.39
N ILE A 365 -0.45 18.09 -14.75
CA ILE A 365 -1.35 17.30 -13.91
C ILE A 365 -0.55 16.58 -12.81
N LEU A 366 0.63 16.06 -13.13
CA LEU A 366 1.48 15.30 -12.21
C LEU A 366 2.29 16.15 -11.23
N THR A 367 2.54 17.43 -11.54
CA THR A 367 3.31 18.34 -10.65
C THR A 367 2.45 19.21 -9.73
N ARG A 368 1.18 18.83 -9.54
CA ARG A 368 0.27 19.48 -8.59
C ARG A 368 0.47 18.88 -7.20
#